data_AF-A0A484YQG7-F1
#
_entry.id   AF-A0A484YQG7-F1
#
_cell.length_a   1.000
_cell.length_b   1.000
_cell.length_c   1.000
_cell.angle_alpha   90.00
_cell.angle_beta   90.00
_cell.angle_gamma   90.00
#
_symmetry.space_group_name_H-M   'P 1'
#
loop_
_entity.id
_entity.type
_entity.pdbx_description
1 polymer ?
#
loop_
_entity_poly.entity_id
_entity_poly.type
_entity_poly.pdbx_seq_one_letter_code
_entity_poly.pdbx_strand_id
1 'polypeptide(L)'
;MKYAGALVLGQYYKSATPAQRDAYFAAFREYLKQAYGQALAMYHGQTYQIAPEQPLGDKIIVPIRVTIIDPNGRPPVRLDFQWRKNSQTGNWQAYDMIAEGVSMITTKQNEWGTLLRTKGIDGLTAQLKSISQQKITLEEKK
;
A
#
# COMPACT_ATOMS: atom_id res chain seq x y z
N MET A 1 -3.75 -6.60 -4.03
CA MET A 1 -3.02 -5.75 -5.01
C MET A 1 -3.94 -5.10 -6.04
N LYS A 2 -4.53 -5.83 -7.02
CA LYS A 2 -5.32 -5.20 -8.11
C LYS A 2 -6.50 -4.35 -7.58
N TYR A 3 -7.18 -4.80 -6.52
CA TYR A 3 -8.24 -4.03 -5.87
C TYR A 3 -7.72 -2.68 -5.33
N ALA A 4 -6.60 -2.68 -4.58
CA ALA A 4 -5.97 -1.47 -4.07
C ALA A 4 -5.54 -0.52 -5.21
N GLY A 5 -4.87 -1.04 -6.24
CA GLY A 5 -4.46 -0.23 -7.39
C GLY A 5 -5.65 0.38 -8.14
N ALA A 6 -6.75 -0.36 -8.29
CA ALA A 6 -7.98 0.17 -8.90
C ALA A 6 -8.60 1.29 -8.05
N LEU A 7 -8.59 1.16 -6.72
CA LEU A 7 -9.03 2.22 -5.82
C LEU A 7 -8.17 3.48 -5.99
N VAL A 8 -6.84 3.34 -6.05
CA VAL A 8 -5.93 4.48 -6.27
C VAL A 8 -6.19 5.19 -7.59
N LEU A 9 -6.52 4.45 -8.66
CA LEU A 9 -6.90 5.05 -9.94
C LEU A 9 -8.28 5.74 -9.91
N GLY A 10 -9.18 5.37 -9.01
CA GLY A 10 -10.50 5.95 -8.90
C GLY A 10 -11.25 5.97 -10.24
N GLN A 11 -11.71 7.15 -10.67
CA GLN A 11 -12.44 7.33 -11.93
C GLN A 11 -11.61 6.96 -13.18
N TYR A 12 -10.28 7.14 -13.13
CA TYR A 12 -9.39 6.87 -14.27
C TYR A 12 -9.29 5.37 -14.58
N TYR A 13 -9.66 4.50 -13.63
CA TYR A 13 -9.73 3.07 -13.89
C TYR A 13 -10.78 2.74 -14.96
N LYS A 14 -11.94 3.41 -14.93
CA LYS A 14 -13.07 3.12 -15.83
C LYS A 14 -12.75 3.44 -17.29
N SER A 15 -12.03 4.54 -17.54
CA SER A 15 -11.65 4.97 -18.89
C SER A 15 -10.39 4.30 -19.44
N ALA A 16 -9.59 3.64 -18.59
CA ALA A 16 -8.39 2.94 -19.03
C ALA A 16 -8.71 1.67 -19.85
N THR A 17 -7.97 1.46 -20.94
CA THR A 17 -8.06 0.24 -21.75
C THR A 17 -7.51 -0.97 -20.99
N PRO A 18 -7.85 -2.22 -21.39
CA PRO A 18 -7.28 -3.42 -20.77
C PRO A 18 -5.74 -3.42 -20.76
N ALA A 19 -5.11 -3.04 -21.87
CA ALA A 19 -3.65 -2.97 -21.98
C ALA A 19 -3.04 -1.93 -21.01
N GLN A 20 -3.66 -0.77 -20.86
CA GLN A 20 -3.22 0.25 -19.90
C GLN A 20 -3.36 -0.25 -18.45
N ARG A 21 -4.46 -0.93 -18.13
CA ARG A 21 -4.67 -1.51 -16.79
C ARG A 21 -3.62 -2.58 -16.48
N ASP A 22 -3.31 -3.46 -17.42
CA ASP A 22 -2.30 -4.50 -17.22
C ASP A 22 -0.89 -3.91 -17.04
N ALA A 23 -0.52 -2.92 -17.86
CA ALA A 23 0.74 -2.20 -17.72
C ALA A 23 0.84 -1.47 -16.37
N TYR A 24 -0.23 -0.80 -15.95
CA TYR A 24 -0.33 -0.14 -14.65
C TYR A 24 -0.19 -1.13 -13.50
N PHE A 25 -0.91 -2.25 -13.50
CA PHE A 25 -0.86 -3.22 -12.41
C PHE A 25 0.50 -3.92 -12.30
N ALA A 26 1.19 -4.13 -13.42
CA ALA A 26 2.57 -4.61 -13.42
C ALA A 26 3.49 -3.58 -12.75
N ALA A 27 3.43 -2.31 -13.16
CA ALA A 27 4.25 -1.25 -12.58
C ALA A 27 3.93 -1.00 -11.09
N PHE A 28 2.66 -1.00 -10.73
CA PHE A 28 2.20 -0.81 -9.35
C PHE A 28 2.69 -1.93 -8.44
N ARG A 29 2.73 -3.18 -8.92
CA ARG A 29 3.32 -4.30 -8.17
C ARG A 29 4.79 -4.07 -7.86
N GLU A 30 5.60 -3.68 -8.86
CA GLU A 30 7.02 -3.44 -8.65
C GLU A 30 7.26 -2.22 -7.76
N TYR A 31 6.46 -1.17 -7.89
CA TYR A 31 6.46 -0.03 -6.98
C TYR A 31 6.19 -0.47 -5.53
N LEU A 32 5.19 -1.32 -5.28
CA LEU A 32 4.91 -1.80 -3.93
C LEU A 32 6.10 -2.60 -3.36
N LYS A 33 6.75 -3.45 -4.16
CA LYS A 33 7.96 -4.18 -3.71
C LYS A 33 9.06 -3.21 -3.30
N GLN A 34 9.33 -2.19 -4.12
CA GLN A 34 10.36 -1.19 -3.82
C GLN A 34 10.01 -0.37 -2.58
N ALA A 35 8.77 0.13 -2.47
CA ALA A 35 8.33 0.94 -1.33
C ALA A 35 8.35 0.17 0.00
N TYR A 36 7.82 -1.05 0.02
CA TYR A 36 7.87 -1.89 1.23
C TYR A 36 9.29 -2.39 1.52
N GLY A 37 10.09 -2.67 0.49
CA GLY A 37 11.51 -3.01 0.66
C GLY A 37 12.28 -1.86 1.30
N GLN A 38 12.05 -0.63 0.87
CA GLN A 38 12.65 0.56 1.48
C GLN A 38 12.17 0.78 2.92
N ALA A 39 10.88 0.53 3.21
CA ALA A 39 10.38 0.59 4.57
C ALA A 39 11.02 -0.45 5.50
N LEU A 40 11.22 -1.68 5.00
CA LEU A 40 11.91 -2.74 5.73
C LEU A 40 13.41 -2.47 5.89
N ALA A 41 14.03 -1.74 4.97
CA ALA A 41 15.42 -1.31 5.10
C ALA A 41 15.65 -0.34 6.28
N MET A 42 14.59 0.31 6.78
CA MET A 42 14.64 1.13 8.00
C MET A 42 14.62 0.31 9.29
N TYR A 43 14.52 -1.03 9.20
CA TYR A 43 14.52 -1.90 10.36
C TYR A 43 15.86 -1.84 11.12
N HIS A 44 15.78 -1.59 12.42
CA HIS A 44 16.95 -1.51 13.30
C HIS A 44 16.68 -2.15 14.66
N GLY A 45 15.92 -3.25 14.67
CA GLY A 45 15.63 -4.02 15.88
C GLY A 45 14.25 -3.77 16.49
N GLN A 46 13.34 -3.12 15.77
CA GLN A 46 11.96 -3.00 16.23
C GLN A 46 11.31 -4.38 16.45
N THR A 47 10.34 -4.42 17.36
CA THR A 47 9.42 -5.55 17.49
C THR A 47 8.03 -5.12 17.02
N TYR A 48 7.10 -6.07 16.97
CA TYR A 48 5.72 -5.77 16.60
C TYR A 48 4.74 -6.47 17.52
N GLN A 49 3.58 -5.82 17.73
CA GLN A 49 2.44 -6.39 18.43
C GLN A 49 1.22 -6.32 17.51
N ILE A 50 0.57 -7.47 17.29
CA ILE A 50 -0.67 -7.56 16.53
C ILE A 50 -1.84 -7.45 17.51
N ALA A 51 -2.91 -6.77 17.10
CA ALA A 51 -4.17 -6.76 17.84
C ALA A 51 -4.67 -8.20 18.10
N PRO A 52 -5.27 -8.47 19.27
CA PRO A 52 -5.81 -9.78 19.57
C PRO A 52 -6.91 -10.15 18.57
N GLU A 53 -7.02 -11.44 18.27
CA GLU A 53 -8.07 -11.96 17.40
C GLU A 53 -9.45 -11.57 17.94
N GLN A 54 -10.35 -11.23 17.03
CA GLN A 54 -11.74 -10.88 17.34
C GLN A 54 -12.68 -11.72 16.48
N PRO A 55 -13.85 -12.11 16.99
CA PRO A 55 -14.87 -12.78 16.18
C PRO A 55 -15.20 -11.96 14.93
N LEU A 56 -15.13 -12.61 13.77
CA LEU A 56 -15.38 -11.98 12.48
C LEU A 56 -16.88 -11.73 12.25
N GLY A 57 -17.75 -12.65 12.69
CA GLY A 57 -19.18 -12.62 12.37
C GLY A 57 -19.41 -12.51 10.85
N ASP A 58 -20.33 -11.64 10.46
CA ASP A 58 -20.66 -11.37 9.05
C ASP A 58 -19.81 -10.27 8.41
N LYS A 59 -18.73 -9.83 9.08
CA LYS A 59 -17.88 -8.75 8.57
C LYS A 59 -17.19 -9.18 7.28
N ILE A 60 -17.24 -8.30 6.28
CA ILE A 60 -16.50 -8.44 5.02
C ILE A 60 -15.25 -7.56 4.96
N ILE A 61 -15.14 -6.61 5.91
CA ILE A 61 -13.97 -5.75 6.11
C ILE A 61 -13.61 -5.76 7.59
N VAL A 62 -12.32 -5.94 7.90
CA VAL A 62 -11.79 -5.98 9.26
C VAL A 62 -10.48 -5.18 9.33
N PRO A 63 -10.38 -4.15 10.17
CA PRO A 63 -9.12 -3.51 10.47
C PRO A 63 -8.33 -4.38 11.47
N ILE A 64 -7.05 -4.63 11.19
CA ILE A 64 -6.14 -5.33 12.11
C ILE A 64 -4.95 -4.41 12.39
N ARG A 65 -4.82 -4.00 13.65
CA ARG A 65 -3.72 -3.15 14.10
C ARG A 65 -2.44 -3.96 14.27
N VAL A 66 -1.36 -3.42 13.75
CA VAL A 66 0.02 -3.79 14.08
C VAL A 66 0.69 -2.56 14.68
N THR A 67 1.24 -2.71 15.87
CA THR A 67 2.02 -1.67 16.54
C THR A 67 3.49 -2.03 16.45
N ILE A 68 4.28 -1.16 15.82
CA ILE A 68 5.74 -1.30 15.75
C ILE A 68 6.33 -0.63 16.98
N ILE A 69 7.18 -1.35 17.71
CA ILE A 69 7.75 -0.93 18.99
C ILE A 69 9.26 -0.77 18.80
N ASP A 70 9.77 0.42 19.08
CA ASP A 70 11.20 0.73 19.00
C ASP A 70 11.91 0.40 20.32
N PRO A 71 13.00 -0.39 20.29
CA PRO A 71 13.71 -0.75 21.52
C PRO A 71 14.44 0.44 22.16
N ASN A 72 14.67 1.53 21.40
CA ASN A 72 15.39 2.73 21.86
C ASN A 72 14.43 3.82 22.38
N GLY A 73 13.14 3.50 22.59
CA GLY A 73 12.20 4.40 23.26
C GLY A 73 11.52 5.44 22.37
N ARG A 74 11.65 5.36 21.04
CA ARG A 74 10.82 6.17 20.14
C ARG A 74 9.33 5.80 20.31
N PRO A 75 8.39 6.75 20.14
CA PRO A 75 6.97 6.45 20.20
C PRO A 75 6.57 5.31 19.26
N PRO A 76 5.69 4.38 19.69
CA PRO A 76 5.26 3.28 18.84
C PRO A 76 4.53 3.77 17.59
N VAL A 77 4.78 3.12 16.45
CA VAL A 77 4.10 3.42 15.18
C VAL A 77 2.89 2.51 15.02
N ARG A 78 1.72 3.08 14.72
CA ARG A 78 0.46 2.34 14.58
C ARG A 78 0.09 2.17 13.12
N LEU A 79 -0.03 0.91 12.69
CA LEU A 79 -0.42 0.51 11.35
C LEU A 79 -1.72 -0.30 11.39
N ASP A 80 -2.82 0.26 10.89
CA ASP A 80 -4.09 -0.45 10.79
C ASP A 80 -4.27 -1.00 9.37
N PHE A 81 -4.03 -2.30 9.21
CA PHE A 81 -4.22 -2.99 7.94
C PHE A 81 -5.71 -3.24 7.70
N GLN A 82 -6.22 -2.78 6.57
CA GLN A 82 -7.61 -3.01 6.16
C GLN A 82 -7.68 -4.32 5.39
N TRP A 83 -8.29 -5.32 6.00
CA TRP A 83 -8.52 -6.63 5.40
C TRP A 83 -9.91 -6.71 4.82
N ARG A 84 -10.05 -7.35 3.66
CA ARG A 84 -11.33 -7.61 3.02
C ARG A 84 -11.45 -9.08 2.66
N LYS A 85 -12.63 -9.66 2.89
CA LYS A 85 -12.98 -11.00 2.41
C LYS A 85 -13.34 -10.91 0.93
N ASN A 86 -12.61 -11.63 0.10
CA ASN A 86 -12.88 -11.72 -1.33
C ASN A 86 -14.06 -12.68 -1.54
N SER A 87 -15.20 -12.17 -2.00
CA SER A 87 -16.42 -12.98 -2.20
C SER A 87 -16.31 -14.07 -3.25
N GLN A 88 -15.37 -13.95 -4.21
CA GLN A 88 -15.17 -14.96 -5.25
C GLN A 88 -14.29 -16.13 -4.78
N THR A 89 -13.31 -15.85 -3.91
CA THR A 89 -12.32 -16.86 -3.47
C THR A 89 -12.49 -17.29 -2.02
N GLY A 90 -13.30 -16.58 -1.23
CA GLY A 90 -13.44 -16.77 0.22
C GLY A 90 -12.26 -16.24 1.04
N ASN A 91 -11.15 -15.86 0.41
CA ASN A 91 -9.90 -15.51 1.09
C ASN A 91 -9.89 -14.07 1.62
N TRP A 92 -9.27 -13.88 2.79
CA TRP A 92 -8.97 -12.57 3.33
C TRP A 92 -7.70 -11.99 2.71
N GLN A 93 -7.76 -10.72 2.30
CA GLN A 93 -6.61 -10.02 1.72
C GLN A 93 -6.55 -8.59 2.26
N ALA A 94 -5.37 -8.15 2.68
CA ALA A 94 -5.12 -6.75 2.96
C ALA A 94 -5.17 -5.94 1.66
N TYR A 95 -5.83 -4.79 1.69
CA TYR A 95 -5.92 -3.90 0.54
C TYR A 95 -5.48 -2.48 0.83
N ASP A 96 -5.51 -2.04 2.08
CA ASP A 96 -5.03 -0.72 2.48
C ASP A 96 -4.29 -0.82 3.81
N MET A 97 -3.46 0.19 4.09
CA MET A 97 -2.77 0.37 5.35
C MET A 97 -3.02 1.80 5.80
N ILE A 98 -3.53 1.97 7.01
CA ILE A 98 -3.70 3.27 7.64
C ILE A 98 -2.53 3.44 8.60
N ALA A 99 -1.59 4.33 8.26
CA ALA A 99 -0.46 4.66 9.12
C ALA A 99 -0.75 5.98 9.84
N GLU A 100 -0.68 5.98 11.17
CA GLU A 100 -0.95 7.18 12.00
C GLU A 100 -2.26 7.89 11.63
N GLY A 101 -3.32 7.11 11.34
CA GLY A 101 -4.64 7.63 10.98
C GLY A 101 -4.83 8.00 9.51
N VAL A 102 -3.79 7.89 8.67
CA VAL A 102 -3.85 8.25 7.25
C VAL A 102 -3.79 7.00 6.35
N SER A 103 -4.82 6.81 5.52
CA SER A 103 -4.87 5.76 4.50
C SER A 103 -3.81 5.96 3.42
N MET A 104 -3.04 4.91 3.14
CA MET A 104 -2.07 4.93 2.04
C MET A 104 -2.75 5.03 0.68
N ILE A 105 -3.91 4.39 0.47
CA ILE A 105 -4.69 4.59 -0.76
C ILE A 105 -5.08 6.06 -0.93
N THR A 106 -5.66 6.68 0.11
CA THR A 106 -6.08 8.09 0.05
C THR A 106 -4.90 9.03 -0.21
N THR A 107 -3.77 8.81 0.46
CA THR A 107 -2.53 9.56 0.21
C THR A 107 -2.11 9.46 -1.25
N LYS A 108 -2.07 8.25 -1.83
CA LYS A 108 -1.65 8.07 -3.23
C LYS A 108 -2.67 8.59 -4.24
N GLN A 109 -3.97 8.56 -3.93
CA GLN A 109 -4.98 9.23 -4.76
C GLN A 109 -4.72 10.74 -4.85
N ASN A 110 -4.39 11.38 -3.72
CA ASN A 110 -4.11 12.81 -3.67
C ASN A 110 -2.79 13.15 -4.38
N GLU A 111 -1.72 12.41 -4.11
CA GLU A 111 -0.40 12.61 -4.73
C GLU A 111 -0.44 12.41 -6.25
N TRP A 112 -1.11 11.36 -6.72
CA TRP A 112 -1.12 10.99 -8.15
C TRP A 112 -2.29 11.59 -8.92
N GLY A 113 -3.25 12.21 -8.26
CA GLY A 113 -4.43 12.81 -8.91
C GLY A 113 -4.06 13.84 -9.97
N THR A 114 -3.07 14.71 -9.69
CA THR A 114 -2.57 15.69 -10.66
C THR A 114 -1.87 15.02 -11.84
N LEU A 115 -1.08 13.97 -11.60
CA LEU A 115 -0.40 13.24 -12.67
C LEU A 115 -1.41 12.51 -13.55
N LEU A 116 -2.40 11.84 -12.95
CA LEU A 116 -3.47 11.16 -13.68
C LEU A 116 -4.29 12.14 -14.53
N ARG A 117 -4.56 13.34 -14.02
CA ARG A 117 -5.26 14.39 -14.76
C ARG A 117 -4.46 14.93 -15.95
N THR A 118 -3.14 15.04 -15.82
CA THR A 118 -2.28 15.71 -16.81
C THR A 118 -1.63 14.77 -17.81
N LYS A 119 -1.24 13.56 -17.38
CA LYS A 119 -0.52 12.57 -18.20
C LYS A 119 -1.23 11.21 -18.27
N GLY A 120 -2.42 11.09 -17.67
CA GLY A 120 -3.19 9.86 -17.70
C GLY A 120 -2.54 8.70 -16.95
N ILE A 121 -3.13 7.52 -17.11
CA ILE A 121 -2.66 6.26 -16.52
C ILE A 121 -1.27 5.86 -17.04
N ASP A 122 -0.94 6.21 -18.28
CA ASP A 122 0.37 5.89 -18.88
C ASP A 122 1.48 6.72 -18.22
N GLY A 123 1.23 8.00 -17.97
CA GLY A 123 2.15 8.85 -17.21
C GLY A 123 2.41 8.35 -15.80
N LEU A 124 1.35 7.94 -15.09
CA LEU A 124 1.50 7.31 -13.78
C LEU A 124 2.27 5.98 -13.86
N THR A 125 1.96 5.14 -14.85
CA THR A 125 2.65 3.86 -15.05
C THR A 125 4.15 4.05 -15.28
N ALA A 126 4.54 5.04 -16.08
CA ALA A 126 5.95 5.39 -16.28
C ALA A 126 6.62 5.88 -14.99
N GLN A 127 5.93 6.71 -14.20
CA GLN A 127 6.45 7.18 -12.91
C GLN A 127 6.67 6.01 -11.93
N LEU A 128 5.70 5.10 -11.82
CA LEU A 128 5.80 3.92 -10.95
C LEU A 128 6.97 3.01 -11.34
N LYS A 129 7.17 2.80 -12.65
CA LYS A 129 8.33 2.05 -13.16
C LYS A 129 9.64 2.71 -12.76
N SER A 130 9.75 4.03 -12.95
CA SER A 130 10.94 4.80 -12.59
C SER A 130 11.25 4.69 -11.09
N ILE A 131 10.26 4.86 -10.22
CA ILE A 131 10.43 4.71 -8.76
C ILE A 131 10.85 3.29 -8.41
N SER A 132 10.22 2.27 -9.01
CA SER A 132 10.51 0.87 -8.69
C SER A 132 11.94 0.41 -9.04
N GLN A 133 12.65 1.16 -9.90
CA GLN A 133 14.03 0.89 -10.30
C GLN A 133 15.07 1.55 -9.38
N GLN A 134 14.64 2.42 -8.46
CA GLN A 134 15.54 3.02 -7.50
C GLN A 134 16.07 1.95 -6.54
N LYS A 135 17.38 1.95 -6.33
CA LYS A 135 18.02 1.02 -5.39
C LYS A 135 17.52 1.29 -3.98
N ILE A 136 17.18 0.22 -3.26
CA ILE A 136 16.90 0.30 -1.82
C ILE A 136 18.20 0.72 -1.12
N THR A 137 18.12 1.78 -0.32
CA THR A 137 19.23 2.25 0.50
C THR A 137 19.01 1.82 1.93
N LEU A 138 19.99 1.16 2.53
CA LEU A 138 20.05 0.96 3.97
C LEU A 138 20.53 2.28 4.57
N GLU A 139 19.76 2.90 5.46
CA GLU A 139 20.29 4.03 6.22
C GLU A 139 21.37 3.49 7.17
N GLU A 140 22.64 3.75 6.85
CA GLU A 140 23.74 3.48 7.78
C GLU A 140 23.58 4.39 9.01
N LYS A 141 23.67 3.79 10.21
CA LYS A 141 23.73 4.54 11.47
C LYS A 141 24.82 5.61 11.38
N LYS A 142 24.43 6.88 11.52
CA LYS A 142 25.31 7.89 12.11
C LYS A 142 25.35 7.71 13.62
#